data_AF-A0A7H0H0Y6-F1
#
_entry.id   AF-A0A7H0H0Y6-F1
#
_cell.length_a   1.000
_cell.length_b   1.000
_cell.length_c   1.000
_cell.angle_alpha   90.00
_cell.angle_beta   90.00
_cell.angle_gamma   90.00
#
_symmetry.space_group_name_H-M   'P 1'
#
loop_
_entity.id
_entity.type
_entity.pdbx_description
1 polymer ?
#
loop_
_entity_poly.entity_id
_entity_poly.type
_entity_poly.pdbx_seq_one_letter_code
_entity_poly.pdbx_strand_id
1 'polypeptide(L)'
;MVAGYGEGCTGYVPAAGGISTLLETLGLQHKRAPEKILTQLAAGREVAPLRTFASVLEPVKEYKRHFQGMKYTTQTPLNRLVDAAPAESDAAREFGVAVDKLLQLRQNAPQTGSALTAESKVAAVAVATSLRQWQLNDALVRPMLLAQPSLQEYAPLSAQLSSISALALVRLRQMEKGEKPSTAWQTAALKQLDAAKAPAGQAELAMIASVRKLIESK
;
A
#
# COMPACT_ATOMS: atom_id res chain seq x y z
N MET A 1 -8.05 -24.41 54.10
CA MET A 1 -7.22 -23.24 53.76
C MET A 1 -6.01 -23.76 52.98
N VAL A 2 -6.10 -23.81 51.65
CA VAL A 2 -4.93 -23.92 50.75
C VAL A 2 -5.29 -23.05 49.55
N ALA A 3 -4.57 -21.94 49.40
CA ALA A 3 -4.78 -20.96 48.35
C ALA A 3 -4.27 -21.52 47.01
N GLY A 4 -5.09 -21.41 45.98
CA GLY A 4 -4.69 -21.66 44.60
C GLY A 4 -3.82 -20.53 44.09
N TYR A 5 -2.65 -20.86 43.55
CA TYR A 5 -1.86 -19.94 42.73
C TYR A 5 -2.45 -19.94 41.32
N GLY A 6 -3.24 -18.91 41.04
CA GLY A 6 -3.45 -18.44 39.68
C GLY A 6 -2.60 -17.19 39.49
N GLU A 7 -1.78 -17.17 38.45
CA GLU A 7 -1.43 -15.92 37.75
C GLU A 7 -0.87 -16.29 36.37
N GLY A 8 -1.72 -16.11 35.37
CA GLY A 8 -1.34 -16.19 33.97
C GLY A 8 -0.60 -14.91 33.59
N CYS A 9 0.67 -15.05 33.23
CA CYS A 9 1.40 -13.99 32.53
C CYS A 9 0.85 -13.89 31.10
N THR A 10 -0.18 -13.09 30.89
CA THR A 10 -0.50 -12.53 29.57
C THR A 10 0.59 -11.52 29.22
N GLY A 11 1.63 -11.98 28.54
CA GLY A 11 2.68 -11.12 28.01
C GLY A 11 2.07 -10.03 27.12
N TYR A 12 2.15 -8.78 27.57
CA TYR A 12 1.88 -7.61 26.73
C TYR A 12 2.89 -7.62 25.60
N VAL A 13 2.47 -8.03 24.40
CA VAL A 13 3.23 -7.81 23.17
C VAL A 13 2.91 -6.37 22.75
N PRO A 14 3.86 -5.43 22.85
CA PRO A 14 3.62 -4.08 22.36
C PRO A 14 3.32 -4.18 20.86
N ALA A 15 2.36 -3.38 20.38
CA ALA A 15 2.17 -3.23 18.95
C ALA A 15 3.52 -2.91 18.30
N ALA A 16 3.86 -3.57 17.18
CA ALA A 16 5.19 -3.50 16.56
C ALA A 16 5.69 -2.05 16.34
N GLY A 17 4.79 -1.09 16.14
CA GLY A 17 5.12 0.34 16.05
C GLY A 17 5.69 0.96 17.33
N GLY A 18 5.27 0.49 18.51
CA GLY A 18 5.81 0.92 19.80
C GLY A 18 7.25 0.47 20.01
N ILE A 19 7.56 -0.79 19.69
CA ILE A 19 8.94 -1.32 19.71
C ILE A 19 9.80 -0.59 18.67
N SER A 20 9.29 -0.44 17.45
CA SER A 20 10.00 0.24 16.36
C SER A 20 10.41 1.67 16.72
N THR A 21 9.57 2.40 17.46
CA THR A 21 9.87 3.77 17.90
C THR A 21 10.88 3.79 19.05
N LEU A 22 10.78 2.84 20.01
CA LEU A 22 11.78 2.69 21.06
C LEU A 22 13.16 2.39 20.49
N LEU A 23 13.25 1.55 19.45
CA LEU A 23 14.53 1.24 18.81
C LEU A 23 15.21 2.49 18.21
N GLU A 24 14.46 3.48 17.74
CA GLU A 24 15.04 4.75 17.26
C GLU A 24 15.69 5.58 18.38
N THR A 25 15.18 5.47 19.62
CA THR A 25 15.80 6.14 20.77
C THR A 25 17.11 5.46 21.17
N LEU A 26 17.27 4.18 20.82
CA LEU A 26 18.50 3.40 20.98
C LEU A 26 19.49 3.57 19.81
N GLY A 27 19.21 4.46 18.86
CA GLY A 27 20.11 4.81 17.76
C GLY A 27 19.91 4.00 16.49
N LEU A 28 18.92 3.10 16.42
CA LEU A 28 18.57 2.45 15.16
C LEU A 28 17.98 3.48 14.18
N GLN A 29 18.27 3.28 12.90
CA GLN A 29 17.96 4.26 11.84
C GLN A 29 16.94 3.74 10.84
N HIS A 30 16.25 2.63 11.12
CA HIS A 30 15.35 1.95 10.19
C HIS A 30 14.20 2.82 9.66
N LYS A 31 13.78 3.87 10.39
CA LYS A 31 12.85 4.88 9.86
C LYS A 31 13.54 6.13 9.30
N ARG A 32 14.60 6.59 9.96
CA ARG A 32 15.32 7.82 9.59
C ARG A 32 16.13 7.69 8.31
N ALA A 33 16.73 6.54 8.05
CA ALA A 33 17.57 6.32 6.87
C ALA A 33 16.75 6.36 5.57
N PRO A 34 15.60 5.65 5.45
CA PRO A 34 14.70 5.82 4.32
C PRO A 34 14.26 7.28 4.10
N GLU A 35 13.88 7.99 5.17
CA GLU A 35 13.46 9.39 5.08
C GLU A 35 14.57 10.32 4.57
N LYS A 36 15.82 10.07 4.95
CA LYS A 36 16.98 10.79 4.40
C LYS A 36 17.16 10.55 2.91
N ILE A 37 17.01 9.30 2.46
CA ILE A 37 17.07 8.96 1.02
C ILE A 37 15.94 9.68 0.27
N LEU A 38 14.70 9.66 0.79
CA LEU A 38 13.57 10.38 0.18
C LEU A 38 13.83 11.89 0.08
N THR A 39 14.39 12.49 1.14
CA THR A 39 14.74 13.92 1.15
C THR A 39 15.83 14.24 0.11
N GLN A 40 16.84 13.38 -0.03
CA GLN A 40 17.88 13.52 -1.05
C GLN A 40 17.29 13.41 -2.46
N LEU A 41 16.44 12.40 -2.70
CA LEU A 41 15.72 12.20 -3.96
C LEU A 41 14.71 13.32 -4.24
N ALA A 42 14.23 14.05 -3.23
CA ALA A 42 13.39 15.22 -3.45
C ALA A 42 14.17 16.44 -3.96
N ALA A 43 15.50 16.48 -3.78
CA ALA A 43 16.39 17.56 -4.21
C ALA A 43 15.86 18.97 -3.86
N GLY A 44 15.42 19.15 -2.61
CA GLY A 44 14.90 20.43 -2.11
C GLY A 44 13.43 20.72 -2.45
N ARG A 45 12.74 19.81 -3.16
CA ARG A 45 11.28 19.86 -3.33
C ARG A 45 10.57 19.31 -2.10
N GLU A 46 9.26 19.56 -2.04
CA GLU A 46 8.37 19.02 -1.02
C GLU A 46 8.35 17.47 -1.13
N VAL A 47 8.66 16.79 -0.02
CA VAL A 47 8.95 15.34 0.00
C VAL A 47 7.70 14.48 0.19
N ALA A 48 6.58 15.03 0.68
CA ALA A 48 5.38 14.26 1.00
C ALA A 48 4.81 13.44 -0.17
N PRO A 49 4.84 13.91 -1.44
CA PRO A 49 4.38 13.11 -2.56
C PRO A 49 5.25 11.87 -2.79
N LEU A 50 6.57 12.03 -2.66
CA LEU A 50 7.51 10.92 -2.78
C LEU A 50 7.38 9.96 -1.59
N ARG A 51 7.16 10.48 -0.38
CA ARG A 51 6.91 9.66 0.81
C ARG A 51 5.62 8.86 0.70
N THR A 52 4.54 9.49 0.24
CA THR A 52 3.24 8.84 0.00
C THR A 52 3.39 7.73 -1.03
N PHE A 53 4.11 8.00 -2.12
CA PHE A 53 4.39 6.98 -3.13
C PHE A 53 5.25 5.83 -2.58
N ALA A 54 6.38 6.13 -1.93
CA ALA A 54 7.26 5.14 -1.33
C ALA A 54 6.54 4.25 -0.28
N SER A 55 5.58 4.82 0.45
CA SER A 55 4.86 4.10 1.50
C SER A 55 4.04 2.91 1.01
N VAL A 56 3.70 2.87 -0.29
CA VAL A 56 2.91 1.78 -0.92
C VAL A 56 3.75 0.92 -1.88
N LEU A 57 5.07 1.15 -1.91
CA LEU A 57 6.02 0.32 -2.62
C LEU A 57 6.63 -0.73 -1.69
N GLU A 58 6.98 -1.87 -2.25
CA GLU A 58 7.87 -2.86 -1.64
C GLU A 58 8.99 -3.21 -2.63
N PRO A 59 10.20 -3.53 -2.15
CA PRO A 59 11.23 -4.13 -2.99
C PRO A 59 10.74 -5.49 -3.53
N VAL A 60 11.07 -5.78 -4.79
CA VAL A 60 10.77 -7.09 -5.40
C VAL A 60 11.38 -8.22 -4.55
N LYS A 61 10.53 -9.17 -4.13
CA LYS A 61 10.89 -10.26 -3.21
C LYS A 61 11.65 -11.41 -3.88
N GLU A 62 12.03 -12.41 -3.08
CA GLU A 62 12.58 -13.71 -3.54
C GLU A 62 13.86 -13.63 -4.37
N TYR A 63 14.79 -12.71 -4.04
CA TYR A 63 16.04 -12.48 -4.77
C TYR A 63 15.87 -12.08 -6.25
N LYS A 64 14.64 -11.82 -6.70
CA LYS A 64 14.35 -11.40 -8.07
C LYS A 64 14.91 -10.02 -8.40
N ARG A 65 15.24 -9.21 -7.38
CA ARG A 65 15.88 -7.90 -7.52
C ARG A 65 17.14 -7.93 -8.40
N HIS A 66 18.03 -8.91 -8.23
CA HIS A 66 19.26 -9.03 -9.04
C HIS A 66 19.01 -9.47 -10.49
N PHE A 67 17.83 -9.97 -10.79
CA PHE A 67 17.43 -10.41 -12.13
C PHE A 67 16.69 -9.31 -12.92
N GLN A 68 16.49 -8.13 -12.33
CA GLN A 68 15.87 -6.95 -12.97
C GLN A 68 16.89 -6.09 -13.73
N GLY A 69 17.92 -6.70 -14.32
CA GLY A 69 18.88 -5.99 -15.18
C GLY A 69 19.93 -5.11 -14.47
N MET A 70 20.02 -5.16 -13.14
CA MET A 70 21.03 -4.43 -12.35
C MET A 70 21.88 -5.39 -11.52
N LYS A 71 23.19 -5.36 -11.78
CA LYS A 71 24.18 -6.10 -11.00
C LYS A 71 24.65 -5.26 -9.83
N TYR A 72 24.50 -5.79 -8.62
CA TYR A 72 24.99 -5.15 -7.40
C TYR A 72 26.41 -5.62 -7.07
N THR A 73 27.23 -4.70 -6.58
CA THR A 73 28.53 -4.96 -5.97
C THR A 73 28.56 -4.30 -4.60
N THR A 74 29.60 -4.56 -3.81
CA THR A 74 29.83 -3.89 -2.52
C THR A 74 30.06 -2.38 -2.65
N GLN A 75 30.26 -1.88 -3.86
CA GLN A 75 30.44 -0.46 -4.16
C GLN A 75 29.16 0.18 -4.73
N THR A 76 28.09 -0.58 -4.96
CA THR A 76 26.84 -0.04 -5.48
C THR A 76 26.20 0.88 -4.43
N PRO A 77 25.91 2.14 -4.76
CA PRO A 77 25.23 3.04 -3.83
C PRO A 77 23.80 2.56 -3.58
N LEU A 78 23.39 2.53 -2.31
CA LEU A 78 22.04 2.15 -1.85
C LEU A 78 21.26 3.41 -1.47
N ASN A 79 20.95 4.23 -2.47
CA ASN A 79 20.32 5.53 -2.32
C ASN A 79 19.18 5.77 -3.34
N ARG A 80 18.62 4.70 -3.91
CA ARG A 80 17.49 4.76 -4.85
C ARG A 80 16.16 4.70 -4.10
N LEU A 81 15.06 4.97 -4.80
CA LEU A 81 13.73 4.94 -4.17
C LEU A 81 13.41 3.55 -3.60
N VAL A 82 13.82 2.47 -4.28
CA VAL A 82 13.67 1.09 -3.76
C VAL A 82 14.45 0.85 -2.45
N ASP A 83 15.52 1.61 -2.17
CA ASP A 83 16.27 1.52 -0.91
C ASP A 83 15.61 2.31 0.22
N ALA A 84 14.69 3.22 -0.13
CA ALA A 84 13.82 3.93 0.80
C ALA A 84 12.45 3.26 0.97
N ALA A 85 12.09 2.31 0.10
CA ALA A 85 10.85 1.56 0.23
C ALA A 85 10.91 0.64 1.48
N PRO A 86 9.82 0.53 2.25
CA PRO A 86 9.79 -0.35 3.39
C PRO A 86 9.85 -1.82 2.96
N ALA A 87 10.37 -2.69 3.83
CA ALA A 87 10.38 -4.13 3.58
C ALA A 87 8.95 -4.71 3.48
N GLU A 88 8.03 -4.15 4.27
CA GLU A 88 6.59 -4.42 4.23
C GLU A 88 5.87 -3.07 4.33
N SER A 89 4.91 -2.83 3.45
CA SER A 89 4.18 -1.57 3.39
C SER A 89 3.08 -1.53 4.45
N ASP A 90 3.28 -0.74 5.52
CA ASP A 90 2.24 -0.48 6.51
C ASP A 90 0.99 0.15 5.87
N ALA A 91 1.17 1.07 4.91
CA ALA A 91 0.06 1.69 4.20
C ALA A 91 -0.78 0.67 3.40
N ALA A 92 -0.13 -0.26 2.69
CA ALA A 92 -0.82 -1.32 1.95
C ALA A 92 -1.46 -2.35 2.90
N ARG A 93 -0.80 -2.68 4.01
CA ARG A 93 -1.33 -3.57 5.06
C ARG A 93 -2.59 -2.99 5.70
N GLU A 94 -2.54 -1.74 6.13
CA GLU A 94 -3.68 -1.03 6.72
C GLU A 94 -4.84 -0.90 5.73
N PHE A 95 -4.54 -0.61 4.47
CA PHE A 95 -5.53 -0.66 3.40
C PHE A 95 -6.15 -2.05 3.23
N GLY A 96 -5.34 -3.11 3.26
CA GLY A 96 -5.83 -4.49 3.23
C GLY A 96 -6.79 -4.80 4.38
N VAL A 97 -6.44 -4.39 5.61
CA VAL A 97 -7.32 -4.51 6.78
C VAL A 97 -8.63 -3.75 6.59
N ALA A 98 -8.58 -2.53 6.04
CA ALA A 98 -9.78 -1.74 5.76
C ALA A 98 -10.68 -2.41 4.70
N VAL A 99 -10.09 -2.99 3.65
CA VAL A 99 -10.81 -3.76 2.62
C VAL A 99 -11.46 -5.01 3.23
N ASP A 100 -10.71 -5.81 3.99
CA ASP A 100 -11.22 -7.03 4.61
C ASP A 100 -12.39 -6.70 5.56
N LYS A 101 -12.27 -5.63 6.35
CA LYS A 101 -13.36 -5.13 7.21
C LYS A 101 -14.61 -4.75 6.42
N LEU A 102 -14.46 -4.02 5.32
CA LEU A 102 -15.59 -3.65 4.45
C LEU A 102 -16.29 -4.89 3.90
N LEU A 103 -15.53 -5.86 3.39
CA LEU A 103 -16.07 -7.08 2.80
C LEU A 103 -16.79 -7.94 3.85
N GLN A 104 -16.23 -8.05 5.06
CA GLN A 104 -16.85 -8.78 6.16
C GLN A 104 -18.18 -8.14 6.59
N LEU A 105 -18.23 -6.82 6.77
CA LEU A 105 -19.48 -6.12 7.12
C LEU A 105 -20.56 -6.32 6.06
N ARG A 106 -20.17 -6.33 4.78
CA ARG A 106 -21.10 -6.55 3.67
C ARG A 106 -21.61 -7.99 3.60
N GLN A 107 -20.77 -8.98 3.92
CA GLN A 107 -21.19 -10.39 3.99
C GLN A 107 -22.18 -10.65 5.12
N ASN A 108 -22.01 -9.95 6.25
CA ASN A 108 -22.85 -10.10 7.44
C ASN A 108 -24.16 -9.29 7.39
N ALA A 109 -24.30 -8.37 6.42
CA ALA A 109 -25.49 -7.54 6.30
C ALA A 109 -26.73 -8.37 5.92
N PRO A 110 -27.91 -8.07 6.50
CA PRO A 110 -29.16 -8.67 6.06
C PRO A 110 -29.36 -8.43 4.56
N GLN A 111 -29.79 -9.46 3.82
CA GLN A 111 -29.95 -9.42 2.36
C GLN A 111 -31.13 -8.53 1.87
N THR A 112 -31.61 -7.62 2.73
CA THR A 112 -32.68 -6.66 2.45
C THR A 112 -32.10 -5.45 1.73
N GLY A 113 -31.75 -5.62 0.46
CA GLY A 113 -31.20 -4.58 -0.41
C GLY A 113 -29.71 -4.77 -0.71
N SER A 114 -29.29 -4.43 -1.94
CA SER A 114 -27.92 -4.64 -2.40
C SER A 114 -26.95 -3.53 -1.98
N ALA A 115 -27.44 -2.42 -1.42
CA ALA A 115 -26.65 -1.24 -1.05
C ALA A 115 -25.96 -1.40 0.33
N LEU A 116 -24.89 -0.62 0.54
CA LEU A 116 -24.13 -0.65 1.80
C LEU A 116 -24.96 -0.19 3.02
N THR A 117 -24.83 -0.94 4.13
CA THR A 117 -25.31 -0.51 5.45
C THR A 117 -24.56 0.73 5.95
N ALA A 118 -25.07 1.42 6.97
CA ALA A 118 -24.40 2.59 7.55
C ALA A 118 -22.96 2.28 7.99
N GLU A 119 -22.75 1.14 8.67
CA GLU A 119 -21.42 0.69 9.10
C GLU A 119 -20.50 0.37 7.90
N SER A 120 -21.03 -0.31 6.89
CA SER A 120 -20.25 -0.60 5.67
C SER A 120 -19.89 0.67 4.91
N LYS A 121 -20.72 1.72 4.93
CA LYS A 121 -20.39 3.02 4.35
C LYS A 121 -19.20 3.67 5.06
N VAL A 122 -19.15 3.62 6.40
CA VAL A 122 -17.99 4.12 7.15
C VAL A 122 -16.72 3.37 6.78
N ALA A 123 -16.78 2.04 6.67
CA ALA A 123 -15.64 1.24 6.20
C ALA A 123 -15.24 1.57 4.75
N ALA A 124 -16.21 1.79 3.86
CA ALA A 124 -15.95 2.19 2.48
C ALA A 124 -15.27 3.56 2.39
N VAL A 125 -15.60 4.51 3.27
CA VAL A 125 -14.91 5.81 3.36
C VAL A 125 -13.45 5.64 3.75
N ALA A 126 -13.13 4.74 4.68
CA ALA A 126 -11.74 4.46 5.05
C ALA A 126 -10.94 3.92 3.85
N VAL A 127 -11.49 2.95 3.11
CA VAL A 127 -10.89 2.42 1.87
C VAL A 127 -10.74 3.52 0.82
N ALA A 128 -11.78 4.32 0.60
CA ALA A 128 -11.79 5.40 -0.38
C ALA A 128 -10.76 6.50 -0.07
N THR A 129 -10.43 6.72 1.21
CA THR A 129 -9.46 7.74 1.64
C THR A 129 -8.06 7.39 1.14
N SER A 130 -7.59 6.17 1.38
CA SER A 130 -6.29 5.71 0.86
C SER A 130 -6.25 5.75 -0.68
N LEU A 131 -7.31 5.26 -1.34
CA LEU A 131 -7.39 5.25 -2.81
C LEU A 131 -7.34 6.66 -3.40
N ARG A 132 -8.06 7.63 -2.83
CA ARG A 132 -8.03 9.02 -3.31
C ARG A 132 -6.67 9.66 -3.08
N GLN A 133 -6.05 9.41 -1.92
CA GLN A 133 -4.70 9.89 -1.64
C GLN A 133 -3.73 9.40 -2.73
N TRP A 134 -3.71 8.10 -3.01
CA TRP A 134 -2.83 7.52 -4.01
C TRP A 134 -3.17 7.94 -5.45
N GLN A 135 -4.46 8.06 -5.79
CA GLN A 135 -4.91 8.54 -7.09
C GLN A 135 -4.40 9.95 -7.38
N LEU A 136 -4.56 10.86 -6.42
CA LEU A 136 -4.20 12.27 -6.56
C LEU A 136 -2.69 12.49 -6.43
N ASN A 137 -1.98 11.61 -5.72
CA ASN A 137 -0.54 11.74 -5.51
C ASN A 137 0.28 11.69 -6.80
N ASP A 138 -0.18 10.99 -7.84
CA ASP A 138 0.55 10.91 -9.12
C ASP A 138 0.82 12.29 -9.71
N ALA A 139 -0.18 13.18 -9.72
CA ALA A 139 -0.02 14.54 -10.23
C ALA A 139 1.04 15.35 -9.46
N LEU A 140 1.22 15.06 -8.16
CA LEU A 140 2.17 15.73 -7.29
C LEU A 140 3.59 15.16 -7.41
N VAL A 141 3.73 13.83 -7.49
CA VAL A 141 5.04 13.17 -7.52
C VAL A 141 5.62 13.10 -8.93
N ARG A 142 4.79 13.04 -9.98
CA ARG A 142 5.24 12.87 -11.36
C ARG A 142 6.25 13.92 -11.84
N PRO A 143 6.12 15.23 -11.51
CA PRO A 143 7.14 16.21 -11.85
C PRO A 143 8.52 15.92 -11.23
N MET A 144 8.57 15.24 -10.08
CA MET A 144 9.83 14.78 -9.49
C MET A 144 10.35 13.53 -10.20
N LEU A 145 9.47 12.56 -10.47
CA LEU A 145 9.83 11.31 -11.15
C LEU A 145 10.43 11.57 -12.54
N LEU A 146 9.89 12.55 -13.27
CA LEU A 146 10.37 12.89 -14.61
C LEU A 146 11.63 13.76 -14.61
N ALA A 147 11.82 14.59 -13.58
CA ALA A 147 12.94 15.52 -13.51
C ALA A 147 14.27 14.86 -13.12
N GLN A 148 14.24 13.74 -12.38
CA GLN A 148 15.45 13.07 -11.93
C GLN A 148 15.62 11.70 -12.61
N PRO A 149 16.75 11.44 -13.29
CA PRO A 149 17.01 10.15 -13.94
C PRO A 149 16.88 8.95 -13.00
N SER A 150 17.29 9.09 -11.73
CA SER A 150 17.19 8.04 -10.71
C SER A 150 15.74 7.72 -10.30
N LEU A 151 14.77 8.59 -10.58
CA LEU A 151 13.37 8.40 -10.27
C LEU A 151 12.51 8.00 -11.47
N GLN A 152 13.00 8.21 -12.71
CA GLN A 152 12.24 7.93 -13.93
C GLN A 152 11.83 6.47 -14.05
N GLU A 153 12.65 5.54 -13.55
CA GLU A 153 12.37 4.11 -13.56
C GLU A 153 11.12 3.71 -12.74
N TYR A 154 10.65 4.56 -11.82
CA TYR A 154 9.46 4.31 -10.99
C TYR A 154 8.21 5.00 -11.53
N ALA A 155 8.32 5.85 -12.56
CA ALA A 155 7.18 6.55 -13.15
C ALA A 155 6.04 5.61 -13.58
N PRO A 156 6.30 4.42 -14.15
CA PRO A 156 5.23 3.47 -14.46
C PRO A 156 4.43 3.05 -13.23
N LEU A 157 5.07 2.85 -12.07
CA LEU A 157 4.39 2.42 -10.85
C LEU A 157 3.48 3.52 -10.28
N SER A 158 3.89 4.79 -10.32
CA SER A 158 3.04 5.91 -9.90
C SER A 158 1.79 6.03 -10.78
N ALA A 159 1.96 5.92 -12.10
CA ALA A 159 0.85 5.93 -13.05
C ALA A 159 -0.10 4.75 -12.84
N GLN A 160 0.45 3.54 -12.64
CA GLN A 160 -0.35 2.35 -12.34
C GLN A 160 -1.08 2.48 -11.01
N LEU A 161 -0.43 2.96 -9.95
CA LEU A 161 -1.03 3.21 -8.64
C LEU A 161 -2.25 4.13 -8.76
N SER A 162 -2.12 5.24 -9.50
CA SER A 162 -3.26 6.15 -9.71
C SER A 162 -4.39 5.49 -10.48
N SER A 163 -4.04 4.75 -11.54
CA SER A 163 -4.99 4.06 -12.42
C SER A 163 -5.77 2.96 -11.68
N ILE A 164 -5.11 2.09 -10.92
CA ILE A 164 -5.77 1.04 -10.14
C ILE A 164 -6.55 1.62 -8.96
N SER A 165 -6.10 2.75 -8.40
CA SER A 165 -6.85 3.44 -7.35
C SER A 165 -8.17 3.99 -7.87
N ALA A 166 -8.15 4.60 -9.06
CA ALA A 166 -9.36 5.04 -9.76
C ALA A 166 -10.31 3.87 -10.06
N LEU A 167 -9.76 2.73 -10.52
CA LEU A 167 -10.53 1.51 -10.78
C LEU A 167 -11.21 0.97 -9.51
N ALA A 168 -10.50 0.92 -8.39
CA ALA A 168 -11.05 0.50 -7.10
C ALA A 168 -12.12 1.47 -6.58
N LEU A 169 -11.97 2.78 -6.81
CA LEU A 169 -13.00 3.78 -6.48
C LEU A 169 -14.28 3.58 -7.30
N VAL A 170 -14.18 3.14 -8.56
CA VAL A 170 -15.37 2.73 -9.35
C VAL A 170 -16.06 1.55 -8.69
N ARG A 171 -15.30 0.53 -8.24
CA ARG A 171 -15.89 -0.62 -7.54
C ARG A 171 -16.62 -0.21 -6.27
N LEU A 172 -16.04 0.68 -5.46
CA LEU A 172 -16.70 1.20 -4.26
C LEU A 172 -18.02 1.90 -4.57
N ARG A 173 -18.08 2.72 -5.64
CA ARG A 173 -19.33 3.37 -6.05
C ARG A 173 -20.39 2.37 -6.49
N GLN A 174 -20.00 1.31 -7.20
CA GLN A 174 -20.93 0.22 -7.55
C GLN A 174 -21.49 -0.44 -6.28
N MET A 175 -20.65 -0.72 -5.28
CA MET A 175 -21.10 -1.26 -3.99
C MET A 175 -22.06 -0.32 -3.26
N GLU A 176 -21.77 0.98 -3.24
CA GLU A 176 -22.64 2.00 -2.63
C GLU A 176 -24.03 2.02 -3.27
N LYS A 177 -24.11 1.84 -4.59
CA LYS A 177 -25.37 1.73 -5.35
C LYS A 177 -26.00 0.33 -5.29
N GLY A 178 -25.30 -0.64 -4.72
CA GLY A 178 -25.70 -2.04 -4.74
C GLY A 178 -25.69 -2.70 -6.12
N GLU A 179 -24.87 -2.17 -7.02
CA GLU A 179 -24.65 -2.70 -8.36
C GLU A 179 -23.59 -3.81 -8.32
N LYS A 180 -23.91 -4.93 -8.98
CA LYS A 180 -22.93 -5.97 -9.27
C LYS A 180 -22.09 -5.53 -10.48
N PRO A 181 -20.77 -5.73 -10.45
CA PRO A 181 -19.94 -5.43 -11.60
C PRO A 181 -20.34 -6.36 -12.75
N SER A 182 -20.41 -5.84 -13.98
CA SER A 182 -20.61 -6.71 -15.14
C SER A 182 -19.39 -7.60 -15.36
N THR A 183 -19.58 -8.80 -15.89
CA THR A 183 -18.49 -9.72 -16.20
C THR A 183 -17.43 -9.09 -17.11
N ALA A 184 -17.87 -8.29 -18.10
CA ALA A 184 -16.99 -7.57 -19.00
C ALA A 184 -16.14 -6.52 -18.28
N TRP A 185 -16.75 -5.72 -17.40
CA TRP A 185 -16.02 -4.74 -16.59
C TRP A 185 -15.03 -5.42 -15.65
N GLN A 186 -15.46 -6.49 -14.96
CA GLN A 186 -14.61 -7.20 -14.01
C GLN A 186 -13.41 -7.85 -14.71
N THR A 187 -13.61 -8.44 -15.89
CA THR A 187 -12.52 -9.02 -16.69
C THR A 187 -11.51 -7.95 -17.12
N ALA A 188 -11.98 -6.79 -17.59
CA ALA A 188 -11.11 -5.68 -17.97
C ALA A 188 -10.35 -5.11 -16.75
N ALA A 189 -11.03 -4.96 -15.62
CA ALA A 189 -10.47 -4.49 -14.36
C ALA A 189 -9.34 -5.41 -13.85
N LEU A 190 -9.56 -6.73 -13.88
CA LEU A 190 -8.55 -7.71 -13.48
C LEU A 190 -7.36 -7.74 -14.44
N LYS A 191 -7.60 -7.62 -15.76
CA LYS A 191 -6.51 -7.50 -16.75
C LYS A 191 -5.63 -6.28 -16.48
N GLN A 192 -6.23 -5.13 -16.18
CA GLN A 192 -5.50 -3.92 -15.83
C GLN A 192 -4.72 -4.09 -14.53
N LEU A 193 -5.31 -4.71 -13.52
CA LEU A 193 -4.65 -5.01 -12.25
C LEU A 193 -3.48 -5.99 -12.41
N ASP A 194 -3.60 -6.98 -13.30
CA ASP A 194 -2.52 -7.91 -13.62
C ASP A 194 -1.35 -7.22 -14.33
N ALA A 195 -1.62 -6.27 -15.23
CA ALA A 195 -0.57 -5.45 -15.81
C ALA A 195 0.15 -4.59 -14.76
N ALA A 196 -0.57 -4.10 -13.74
CA ALA A 196 -0.01 -3.31 -12.64
C ALA A 196 0.90 -4.11 -11.69
N LYS A 197 0.99 -5.44 -11.82
CA LYS A 197 1.95 -6.27 -11.09
C LYS A 197 3.38 -6.14 -11.61
N ALA A 198 3.56 -5.62 -12.82
CA ALA A 198 4.89 -5.50 -13.42
C ALA A 198 5.77 -4.58 -12.54
N PRO A 199 6.95 -5.06 -12.09
CA PRO A 199 7.84 -4.25 -11.27
C PRO A 199 8.48 -3.15 -12.11
N ALA A 200 8.88 -2.06 -11.44
CA ALA A 200 9.71 -1.01 -12.05
C ALA A 200 10.67 -0.45 -11.01
N GLY A 201 11.90 -0.10 -11.42
CA GLY A 201 12.94 0.32 -10.48
C GLY A 201 13.22 -0.69 -9.36
N GLN A 202 12.98 -1.98 -9.61
CA GLN A 202 13.09 -3.06 -8.61
C GLN A 202 12.11 -2.97 -7.42
N ALA A 203 11.06 -2.17 -7.56
CA ALA A 203 9.95 -2.10 -6.64
C ALA A 203 8.65 -2.60 -7.29
N GLU A 204 7.67 -2.93 -6.46
CA GLU A 204 6.33 -3.35 -6.84
C GLU A 204 5.26 -2.66 -5.97
N LEU A 205 4.01 -2.62 -6.46
CA LEU A 205 2.88 -2.06 -5.72
C LEU A 205 2.37 -3.07 -4.70
N ALA A 206 2.49 -2.75 -3.40
CA ALA A 206 2.15 -3.68 -2.32
C ALA A 206 0.63 -3.92 -2.16
N MET A 207 -0.21 -3.00 -2.64
CA MET A 207 -1.67 -3.04 -2.43
C MET A 207 -2.46 -3.89 -3.45
N ILE A 208 -1.79 -4.50 -4.43
CA ILE A 208 -2.44 -5.19 -5.58
C ILE A 208 -3.41 -6.27 -5.11
N ALA A 209 -3.02 -7.10 -4.14
CA ALA A 209 -3.85 -8.19 -3.64
C ALA A 209 -5.14 -7.68 -2.99
N SER A 210 -5.07 -6.60 -2.23
CA SER A 210 -6.23 -5.96 -1.58
C SER A 210 -7.20 -5.37 -2.61
N VAL A 211 -6.69 -4.75 -3.67
CA VAL A 211 -7.54 -4.26 -4.79
C VAL A 211 -8.22 -5.42 -5.51
N ARG A 212 -7.49 -6.53 -5.73
CA ARG A 212 -8.04 -7.73 -6.36
C ARG A 212 -9.24 -8.27 -5.58
N LYS A 213 -9.10 -8.46 -4.26
CA LYS A 213 -10.19 -8.89 -3.38
C LYS A 213 -11.43 -8.00 -3.53
N LEU A 214 -11.23 -6.69 -3.58
CA LEU A 214 -12.32 -5.73 -3.74
C LEU A 214 -13.04 -5.89 -5.09
N ILE A 215 -12.30 -6.04 -6.19
CA ILE A 215 -12.85 -6.22 -7.55
C ILE A 215 -13.56 -7.57 -7.69
N GLU A 216 -13.02 -8.64 -7.11
CA GLU A 216 -13.55 -10.01 -7.19
C GLU A 216 -14.79 -10.21 -6.31
N SER A 217 -14.97 -9.38 -5.27
CA SER A 217 -16.14 -9.46 -4.40
C SER A 217 -17.45 -9.28 -5.17
N LYS A 218 -18.42 -10.16 -4.90
CA LYS A 218 -19.75 -10.18 -5.54
C LYS A 218 -20.65 -9.13 -4.94
#